data_AF-A0A8T0VPY3-F1
#
_entry.id   AF-A0A8T0VPY3-F1
#
_cell.length_a   1.000
_cell.length_b   1.000
_cell.length_c   1.000
_cell.angle_alpha   90.00
_cell.angle_beta   90.00
_cell.angle_gamma   90.00
#
_symmetry.space_group_name_H-M   'P 1'
#
loop_
_entity.id
_entity.type
_entity.pdbx_description
1 polymer ?
#
loop_
_entity_poly.entity_id
_entity_poly.type
_entity_poly.pdbx_seq_one_letter_code
_entity_poly.pdbx_strand_id
1 'polypeptide(L)'
;MCHYSKKKNGYTPNVQMAINQMENSLLTPTAEDEQPKSVNQVVAGVLAEKTKKNLFLKNVGMQDAQTRSSVRTELEAERRTTSELRSVVQT
;
A
#
# COMPACT_ATOMS: atom_id res chain seq x y z
N MET A 1 -17.17 -23.25 36.66
CA MET A 1 -18.02 -23.34 35.45
C MET A 1 -17.48 -22.34 34.44
N CYS A 2 -16.68 -22.79 33.46
CA CYS A 2 -16.12 -21.91 32.42
C CYS A 2 -17.21 -21.55 31.42
N HIS A 3 -17.62 -20.29 31.38
CA HIS A 3 -18.57 -19.79 30.39
C HIS A 3 -17.85 -19.59 29.06
N TYR A 4 -17.99 -20.55 28.14
CA TYR A 4 -17.60 -20.35 26.75
C TYR A 4 -18.78 -19.72 26.00
N SER A 5 -18.61 -18.46 25.57
CA SER A 5 -19.56 -17.79 24.70
C SER A 5 -19.63 -18.54 23.36
N LYS A 6 -20.80 -19.11 23.03
CA LYS A 6 -21.07 -19.84 21.77
C LYS A 6 -21.25 -18.92 20.55
N LYS A 7 -20.99 -17.62 20.71
CA LYS A 7 -21.13 -16.66 19.63
C LYS A 7 -19.95 -16.85 18.66
N LYS A 8 -20.24 -17.38 17.47
CA LYS A 8 -19.32 -17.24 16.33
C LYS A 8 -19.30 -15.75 15.96
N ASN A 9 -18.45 -14.99 16.63
CA ASN A 9 -18.18 -13.62 16.24
C ASN A 9 -17.27 -13.70 15.01
N GLY A 10 -17.89 -13.69 13.83
CA GLY A 10 -17.17 -13.41 12.60
C GLY A 10 -16.52 -12.03 12.65
N TYR A 11 -15.83 -11.67 11.58
CA TYR A 11 -15.28 -10.33 11.46
C TYR A 11 -16.37 -9.27 11.62
N THR A 12 -16.01 -8.14 12.24
CA THR A 12 -16.89 -6.99 12.28
C THR A 12 -17.18 -6.54 10.84
N PRO A 13 -18.33 -5.89 10.56
CA PRO A 13 -18.66 -5.45 9.20
C PRO A 13 -17.55 -4.64 8.54
N ASN A 14 -16.85 -3.80 9.31
CA ASN A 14 -15.73 -3.00 8.82
C ASN A 14 -14.52 -3.85 8.41
N VAL A 15 -14.20 -4.90 9.18
CA VAL A 15 -13.10 -5.81 8.87
C VAL A 15 -13.46 -6.67 7.67
N GLN A 16 -14.68 -7.21 7.61
CA GLN A 16 -15.14 -7.97 6.44
C GLN A 16 -15.13 -7.12 5.17
N MET A 17 -15.56 -5.86 5.25
CA MET A 17 -15.51 -4.94 4.12
C MET A 17 -14.08 -4.68 3.66
N ALA A 18 -13.13 -4.47 4.58
CA ALA A 18 -11.72 -4.26 4.22
C ALA A 18 -11.12 -5.49 3.53
N ILE A 19 -11.44 -6.70 3.99
CA ILE A 19 -11.01 -7.96 3.36
C ILE A 19 -11.54 -8.04 1.93
N ASN A 20 -12.84 -7.85 1.74
CA ASN A 20 -13.46 -7.89 0.42
C ASN A 20 -12.85 -6.83 -0.53
N GLN A 21 -12.55 -5.62 -0.03
CA GLN A 21 -11.90 -4.58 -0.81
C GLN A 21 -10.50 -4.98 -1.28
N MET A 22 -9.71 -5.62 -0.42
CA MET A 22 -8.37 -6.11 -0.78
C MET A 22 -8.45 -7.25 -1.80
N GLU A 23 -9.34 -8.22 -1.59
CA GLU A 23 -9.54 -9.34 -2.52
C GLU A 23 -9.97 -8.85 -3.91
N ASN A 24 -10.95 -7.96 -3.97
CA ASN A 24 -11.39 -7.37 -5.24
C ASN A 24 -10.26 -6.62 -5.95
N SER A 25 -9.45 -5.85 -5.21
CA SER A 25 -8.34 -5.08 -5.79
C SER A 25 -7.22 -5.94 -6.35
N LEU A 26 -7.05 -7.18 -5.85
CA LEU A 26 -6.08 -8.14 -6.36
C LEU A 26 -6.61 -8.91 -7.57
N LEU A 27 -7.93 -9.10 -7.64
CA LEU A 27 -8.60 -9.79 -8.75
C LEU A 27 -8.86 -8.86 -9.94
N THR A 28 -8.91 -7.54 -9.74
CA THR A 28 -9.08 -6.59 -10.83
C THR A 28 -7.89 -6.68 -11.81
N PRO A 29 -8.15 -6.99 -13.10
CA PRO A 29 -7.10 -7.00 -14.10
C PRO A 29 -6.41 -5.65 -14.15
N THR A 30 -5.09 -5.67 -14.23
CA THR A 30 -4.31 -4.45 -14.46
C THR A 30 -4.41 -4.10 -15.94
N ALA A 31 -4.52 -2.81 -16.27
CA ALA A 31 -4.52 -2.37 -17.67
C ALA A 31 -3.23 -2.84 -18.36
N GLU A 32 -3.29 -3.05 -19.68
CA GLU A 32 -2.20 -3.65 -20.48
C GLU A 32 -0.84 -2.93 -20.30
N ASP A 33 -0.86 -1.63 -19.97
CA ASP A 33 0.32 -0.78 -19.77
C ASP A 33 0.67 -0.48 -18.29
N GLU A 34 -0.10 -1.00 -17.33
CA GLU A 34 0.14 -0.77 -15.90
C GLU A 34 0.81 -1.97 -15.22
N GLN A 35 1.69 -1.67 -14.26
CA GLN A 35 2.32 -2.71 -13.44
C GLN A 35 1.34 -3.18 -12.36
N PRO A 36 1.13 -4.50 -12.18
CA PRO A 36 0.16 -5.01 -11.21
C PRO A 36 0.50 -4.56 -9.80
N LYS A 37 -0.54 -4.20 -9.04
CA LYS A 37 -0.39 -3.77 -7.64
C LYS A 37 0.10 -4.93 -6.80
N SER A 38 1.20 -4.72 -6.09
CA SER A 38 1.69 -5.69 -5.10
C SER A 38 0.72 -5.80 -3.92
N VAL A 39 0.70 -6.96 -3.27
CA VAL A 39 -0.14 -7.20 -2.07
C VAL A 39 0.08 -6.11 -1.01
N ASN A 40 1.33 -5.72 -0.77
CA ASN A 40 1.66 -4.66 0.19
C ASN A 40 1.07 -3.29 -0.19
N GLN A 41 1.00 -2.97 -1.49
CA GLN A 41 0.36 -1.72 -1.95
C GLN A 41 -1.15 -1.76 -1.73
N VAL A 42 -1.79 -2.90 -1.99
CA VAL A 42 -3.24 -3.07 -1.77
C VAL A 42 -3.57 -2.97 -0.29
N VAL A 43 -2.85 -3.69 0.56
CA VAL A 43 -3.03 -3.67 2.02
C VAL A 43 -2.81 -2.26 2.59
N ALA A 44 -1.70 -1.60 2.21
CA ALA A 44 -1.41 -0.25 2.67
C ALA A 44 -2.46 0.78 2.21
N GLY A 45 -2.96 0.66 0.97
CA GLY A 45 -4.01 1.52 0.44
C GLY A 45 -5.29 1.44 1.25
N VAL A 46 -5.84 0.23 1.40
CA VAL A 46 -7.10 0.02 2.14
C VAL A 46 -6.98 0.46 3.60
N LEU A 47 -5.86 0.15 4.27
CA LEU A 47 -5.63 0.52 5.66
C LEU A 47 -5.41 2.02 5.86
N ALA A 48 -4.81 2.72 4.89
CA ALA A 48 -4.63 4.16 4.93
C ALA A 48 -5.96 4.91 4.71
N GLU A 49 -6.82 4.42 3.81
CA GLU A 49 -8.15 5.01 3.57
C GLU A 49 -9.07 4.90 4.79
N LYS A 50 -8.99 3.79 5.52
CA LYS A 50 -9.88 3.51 6.66
C LYS A 50 -9.39 4.10 7.98
N THR A 51 -8.11 4.45 8.11
CA THR A 51 -7.53 4.91 9.38
C THR A 51 -6.57 6.07 9.17
N LYS A 52 -6.94 7.24 9.73
CA LYS A 52 -6.05 8.41 9.76
C LYS A 52 -4.83 8.11 10.63
N LYS A 53 -3.62 8.40 10.13
CA LYS A 53 -2.33 8.17 10.83
C LYS A 53 -2.18 6.73 11.32
N ASN A 54 -2.22 5.78 10.40
CA ASN A 54 -2.14 4.36 10.72
C ASN A 54 -0.75 3.98 11.29
N LEU A 55 -0.67 3.85 12.63
CA LEU A 55 0.56 3.49 13.33
C LEU A 55 1.02 2.06 13.03
N PHE A 56 0.10 1.15 12.71
CA PHE A 56 0.46 -0.21 12.32
C PHE A 56 1.30 -0.18 11.05
N LEU A 57 0.84 0.51 10.00
CA LEU A 57 1.59 0.68 8.75
C LEU A 57 2.98 1.26 8.99
N LYS A 58 3.07 2.31 9.83
CA LYS A 58 4.36 2.89 10.24
C LYS A 58 5.27 1.87 10.93
N ASN A 59 4.74 1.09 11.87
CA ASN A 59 5.51 0.13 12.66
C ASN A 59 5.97 -1.06 11.83
N VAL A 60 5.21 -1.47 10.81
CA VAL A 60 5.59 -2.55 9.90
C VAL A 60 6.42 -2.07 8.69
N GLY A 61 6.80 -0.78 8.66
CA GLY A 61 7.58 -0.20 7.57
C GLY A 61 6.83 -0.07 6.25
N MET A 62 5.49 -0.11 6.28
CA MET A 62 4.64 0.12 5.11
C MET A 62 4.28 1.61 5.03
N GLN A 63 4.75 2.28 3.98
CA GLN A 63 4.36 3.66 3.70
C GLN A 63 2.99 3.69 3.03
N ASP A 64 2.18 4.70 3.35
CA ASP A 64 0.93 4.97 2.66
C ASP A 64 1.20 5.40 1.21
N ALA A 65 0.21 5.19 0.33
CA ALA A 65 0.34 5.49 -1.10
C ALA A 65 0.70 6.96 -1.35
N GLN A 66 0.28 7.87 -0.47
CA GLN A 66 0.54 9.31 -0.55
C GLN A 66 2.02 9.64 -0.29
N THR A 67 2.64 9.08 0.75
CA THR A 67 4.08 9.29 1.03
C THR A 67 4.94 8.65 -0.07
N ARG A 68 4.52 7.49 -0.58
CA ARG A 68 5.27 6.77 -1.62
C ARG A 68 5.28 7.47 -2.97
N SER A 69 4.25 8.27 -3.29
CA SER A 69 4.22 9.12 -4.49
C SER A 69 5.32 10.17 -4.45
N SER A 70 5.39 10.97 -3.37
CA SER A 70 6.43 12.00 -3.17
C SER A 70 7.83 11.40 -3.27
N VAL A 71 8.10 10.36 -2.49
CA VAL A 71 9.44 9.73 -2.45
C VAL A 71 9.84 9.12 -3.79
N ARG A 72 8.90 8.53 -4.55
CA ARG A 72 9.19 8.01 -5.89
C ARG A 72 9.47 9.14 -6.88
N THR A 73 8.67 10.21 -6.87
CA THR A 73 8.87 11.36 -7.74
C THR A 73 10.22 12.05 -7.46
N GLU A 74 10.58 12.22 -6.19
CA GLU A 74 11.87 12.78 -5.77
C GLU A 74 13.05 11.90 -6.21
N LEU A 75 12.93 10.58 -6.02
CA LEU A 75 13.98 9.63 -6.43
C LEU A 75 14.15 9.58 -7.96
N GLU A 76 13.07 9.63 -8.73
CA GLU A 76 13.14 9.68 -10.20
C GLU A 76 13.77 11.00 -10.69
N ALA A 77 13.45 12.12 -10.07
CA ALA A 77 14.08 13.40 -10.35
C ALA A 77 15.59 13.34 -10.06
N GLU A 78 15.98 12.76 -8.92
CA GLU A 78 17.38 12.59 -8.54
C GLU A 78 18.13 11.64 -9.49
N ARG A 79 17.52 10.54 -9.93
CA ARG A 79 18.15 9.63 -10.91
C ARG A 79 18.38 10.31 -12.26
N ARG A 80 17.45 11.15 -12.71
CA ARG A 80 17.57 11.91 -13.95
C ARG A 80 18.71 12.92 -13.87
N THR A 81 18.73 13.77 -12.84
CA THR A 81 19.78 14.78 -12.65
C THR A 81 21.17 14.15 -12.48
N THR A 82 21.25 13.03 -11.75
CA THR A 82 22.53 12.31 -11.57
C THR A 82 23.03 11.70 -12.87
N SER A 83 22.13 11.22 -13.73
CA SER A 83 22.49 10.66 -15.04
C SER A 83 22.98 11.76 -16.00
N GLU A 84 22.32 12.92 -15.99
CA GLU A 84 22.72 14.11 -16.76
C GLU A 84 24.11 14.60 -16.33
N LEU A 85 24.35 14.75 -15.02
CA LEU A 85 25.65 15.14 -14.47
C LEU A 85 26.77 14.16 -14.88
N ARG A 86 26.51 12.85 -14.84
CA ARG A 86 27.49 11.84 -15.26
C ARG A 86 27.83 11.95 -16.75
N SER A 87 26.84 12.27 -17.59
CA SER A 87 27.06 12.46 -19.03
C SER A 87 28.00 13.64 -19.33
N VAL A 88 27.94 14.73 -18.54
CA VAL A 88 28.78 15.93 -18.72
C VAL A 88 30.22 15.70 -18.23
N VAL A 89 30.42 14.83 -17.25
CA VAL A 89 31.77 14.49 -16.73
C VAL A 89 32.52 13.51 -17.66
N GLN A 90 31.79 12.77 -18.50
CA GLN A 90 32.37 11.80 -19.45
C GLN A 90 32.69 12.39 -20.84
N THR A 91 32.48 13.70 -21.04
CA THR A 91 32.92 14.49 -22.21
C THR A 91 34.14 15.32 -21.87
#